data_AF-A0A090WMX2-F1
#
_entry.id   AF-A0A090WMX2-F1
#
_cell.length_a   1.000
_cell.length_b   1.000
_cell.length_c   1.000
_cell.angle_alpha   90.00
_cell.angle_beta   90.00
_cell.angle_gamma   90.00
#
_symmetry.space_group_name_H-M   'P 1'
#
loop_
_entity.id
_entity.type
_entity.pdbx_description
1 polymer ?
#
loop_
_entity_poly.entity_id
_entity_poly.type
_entity_poly.pdbx_seq_one_letter_code
_entity_poly.pdbx_strand_id
1 'polypeptide(L)'
;MKAIYLKELRSYFSSITGYLVIAIFLLVTSLFLFVFDGEFNILNYGFADLSPFFLLIPWLFIFLIPAVTMRSFTIERNLGTLE
;
A
#
# COMPACT_ATOMS: atom_id res chain seq x y z
N MET A 1 -13.90 1.32 -22.28
CA MET A 1 -13.46 1.53 -20.88
C MET A 1 -12.44 0.50 -20.39
N LYS A 2 -12.64 -0.83 -20.57
CA LYS A 2 -11.69 -1.88 -20.12
C LYS A 2 -10.25 -1.72 -20.63
N ALA A 3 -10.06 -1.30 -21.89
CA ALA A 3 -8.73 -1.10 -22.48
C ALA A 3 -7.94 0.07 -21.84
N ILE A 4 -8.64 1.15 -21.47
CA ILE A 4 -8.03 2.33 -20.81
C ILE A 4 -7.61 1.95 -19.39
N TYR A 5 -8.49 1.27 -18.65
CA TYR A 5 -8.17 0.77 -17.30
C TYR A 5 -6.92 -0.13 -17.29
N LEU A 6 -6.82 -1.09 -18.21
CA LEU A 6 -5.66 -1.99 -18.30
C LEU A 6 -4.37 -1.24 -18.67
N LYS A 7 -4.45 -0.23 -19.53
CA LYS A 7 -3.33 0.63 -19.88
C LYS A 7 -2.82 1.40 -18.65
N GLU A 8 -3.72 2.02 -17.89
CA GLU A 8 -3.36 2.77 -16.67
C GLU A 8 -2.80 1.85 -15.58
N LEU A 9 -3.41 0.70 -15.33
CA LEU A 9 -2.91 -0.27 -14.37
C LEU A 9 -1.48 -0.72 -14.71
N ARG A 10 -1.24 -1.05 -15.99
CA ARG A 10 0.09 -1.50 -16.45
C ARG A 10 1.13 -0.38 -16.40
N SER A 11 0.73 0.87 -16.69
CA SER A 11 1.56 2.07 -16.56
C SER A 11 1.91 2.40 -15.10
N TYR A 12 1.00 2.06 -14.18
CA TYR A 12 1.25 2.21 -12.75
C TYR A 12 2.29 1.20 -12.26
N PHE A 13 2.11 -0.09 -12.56
CA PHE A 13 3.05 -1.15 -12.16
C PHE A 13 4.35 -1.17 -12.95
N SER A 14 4.46 -0.48 -14.09
CA SER A 14 5.75 -0.28 -14.77
C SER A 14 6.62 0.80 -14.12
N SER A 15 6.09 1.50 -13.10
CA SER A 15 6.81 2.56 -12.41
C SER A 15 7.50 2.09 -11.13
N ILE A 16 8.65 2.69 -10.85
CA ILE A 16 9.43 2.45 -9.63
C ILE A 16 8.61 2.71 -8.36
N THR A 17 7.67 3.66 -8.41
CA THR A 17 6.81 4.04 -7.27
C THR A 17 5.86 2.92 -6.87
N GLY A 18 5.32 2.15 -7.83
CA GLY A 18 4.44 1.02 -7.52
C GLY A 18 5.17 -0.07 -6.73
N TYR A 19 6.37 -0.43 -7.16
CA TYR A 19 7.21 -1.40 -6.45
C TYR A 19 7.68 -0.91 -5.09
N LEU A 20 7.99 0.40 -4.97
CA LEU A 20 8.42 1.00 -3.71
C LEU A 20 7.32 0.91 -2.64
N VAL A 21 6.07 1.20 -3.01
CA VAL A 21 4.92 1.07 -2.10
C VAL A 21 4.75 -0.37 -1.64
N ILE A 22 4.85 -1.35 -2.55
CA ILE A 22 4.75 -2.79 -2.20
C ILE A 22 5.87 -3.17 -1.23
N ALA A 23 7.11 -2.74 -1.50
CA ALA A 23 8.25 -3.02 -0.65
C ALA A 23 8.07 -2.45 0.76
N ILE A 24 7.61 -1.19 0.89
CA ILE A 24 7.33 -0.57 2.19
C ILE A 24 6.21 -1.33 2.91
N PHE A 25 5.12 -1.65 2.22
CA PHE A 25 4.01 -2.40 2.80
C PHE A 25 4.48 -3.73 3.39
N LEU A 26 5.25 -4.51 2.63
CA LEU A 26 5.79 -5.79 3.08
C LEU A 26 6.79 -5.63 4.22
N LEU A 27 7.67 -4.65 4.16
CA LEU A 27 8.69 -4.40 5.18
C LEU A 27 8.02 -4.04 6.51
N VAL A 28 7.11 -3.07 6.51
CA VAL A 28 6.42 -2.61 7.73
C VAL A 28 5.56 -3.72 8.32
N THR A 29 4.73 -4.38 7.52
CA THR A 29 3.90 -5.50 8.00
C THR A 29 4.76 -6.63 8.58
N SER A 30 5.86 -7.00 7.91
CA SER A 30 6.74 -8.07 8.41
C SER A 30 7.42 -7.70 9.71
N LEU A 31 7.91 -6.46 9.85
CA LEU A 31 8.56 -6.02 11.09
C LEU A 31 7.59 -6.01 12.28
N PHE A 32 6.40 -5.43 12.10
CA PHE A 32 5.43 -5.32 13.20
C PHE A 32 4.80 -6.66 13.60
N LEU A 33 4.58 -7.57 12.65
CA LEU A 33 3.93 -8.85 12.94
C LEU A 33 4.89 -9.91 13.49
N PHE A 34 6.18 -9.85 13.11
CA PHE A 34 7.13 -10.93 13.40
C PHE A 34 8.40 -10.52 14.15
N VAL A 35 8.84 -9.26 14.05
CA VAL A 35 10.16 -8.85 14.59
C VAL A 35 10.02 -8.07 15.89
N PHE A 36 9.09 -7.12 15.97
CA PHE A 36 8.91 -6.30 17.16
C PHE A 36 8.04 -6.99 18.19
N ASP A 37 8.48 -7.01 19.44
CA ASP A 37 7.66 -7.44 20.56
C ASP A 37 6.66 -6.33 20.91
N GLY A 38 5.37 -6.55 20.66
CA GLY A 38 4.31 -5.57 20.89
C GLY A 38 2.92 -6.14 20.60
N GLU A 39 1.89 -5.29 20.67
CA GLU A 39 0.48 -5.69 20.51
C GLU A 39 0.16 -6.31 19.14
N PHE A 40 0.97 -6.01 18.12
CA PHE A 40 0.78 -6.52 16.76
C PHE A 40 1.52 -7.84 16.48
N ASN A 41 2.36 -8.32 17.39
CA ASN A 41 3.17 -9.51 17.16
C ASN A 41 2.32 -10.78 17.26
N ILE A 42 2.22 -11.52 16.15
CA ILE A 42 1.35 -12.70 16.06
C ILE A 42 1.90 -13.85 16.90
N LEU A 43 3.23 -13.95 17.06
CA LEU A 43 3.86 -15.02 17.85
C LEU A 43 3.58 -14.87 19.35
N ASN A 44 3.47 -13.61 19.81
CA ASN A 44 3.24 -13.29 21.22
C ASN A 44 1.76 -13.01 21.55
N TYR A 45 0.89 -12.95 20.54
CA TYR A 45 -0.53 -12.61 20.70
C TYR A 45 -1.33 -13.64 21.52
N GLY A 46 -0.88 -14.90 21.55
CA GLY A 46 -1.52 -15.97 22.34
C GLY A 46 -2.76 -16.59 21.72
N PHE A 47 -3.22 -16.09 20.57
CA PHE A 47 -4.32 -16.65 19.79
C PHE A 47 -3.88 -16.96 18.36
N ALA A 48 -4.39 -18.05 17.78
CA ALA A 48 -4.09 -18.47 16.41
C ALA A 48 -5.03 -17.79 15.40
N ASP A 49 -5.02 -16.46 15.36
CA ASP A 49 -5.78 -15.68 14.38
C ASP A 49 -4.92 -14.57 13.74
N LEU A 50 -5.53 -13.83 12.82
CA LEU A 50 -4.90 -12.70 12.12
C LEU A 50 -5.42 -11.33 12.60
N SER A 51 -6.05 -11.27 13.77
CA SER A 51 -6.57 -10.02 14.35
C SER A 51 -5.50 -8.92 14.41
N PRO A 52 -4.24 -9.19 14.83
CA PRO A 52 -3.17 -8.19 14.82
C PRO A 52 -2.89 -7.59 13.43
N PHE A 53 -2.93 -8.42 12.38
CA PHE A 53 -2.72 -7.97 11.01
C PHE A 53 -3.83 -7.03 10.54
N PHE A 54 -5.10 -7.40 10.78
CA PHE A 54 -6.25 -6.58 10.38
C PHE A 54 -6.37 -5.27 11.18
N LEU A 55 -5.83 -5.21 12.39
CA LEU A 55 -5.73 -3.96 13.16
C LEU A 55 -4.64 -3.04 12.61
N LEU A 56 -3.54 -3.60 12.09
CA LEU A 56 -2.40 -2.84 11.56
C LEU A 56 -2.64 -2.28 10.15
N ILE A 57 -3.29 -3.06 9.26
CA ILE A 57 -3.49 -2.69 7.85
C ILE A 57 -4.18 -1.33 7.64
N PRO A 58 -5.28 -0.97 8.35
CA PRO A 58 -5.96 0.31 8.13
C PRO A 58 -5.04 1.50 8.29
N TRP A 59 -4.15 1.48 9.29
CA TRP A 59 -3.16 2.52 9.52
C TRP A 59 -2.17 2.64 8.37
N LEU A 60 -1.67 1.51 7.88
CA LEU A 60 -0.79 1.46 6.71
C LEU A 60 -1.49 2.01 5.45
N PHE A 61 -2.75 1.64 5.23
CA PHE A 61 -3.49 2.06 4.05
C PHE A 61 -3.89 3.52 4.06
N ILE A 62 -4.15 4.13 5.22
CA ILE A 62 -4.34 5.58 5.34
C ILE A 62 -3.12 6.34 4.80
N PHE A 63 -1.91 5.80 4.97
CA PHE A 63 -0.70 6.41 4.44
C PHE A 63 -0.40 6.00 2.99
N LEU A 64 -0.49 4.71 2.67
CA LEU A 64 -0.07 4.18 1.38
C LEU A 64 -1.06 4.50 0.25
N ILE A 65 -2.38 4.49 0.50
CA ILE A 65 -3.37 4.74 -0.54
C ILE A 65 -3.19 6.15 -1.13
N PRO A 66 -3.10 7.24 -0.33
CA PRO A 66 -2.81 8.57 -0.87
C PRO A 66 -1.49 8.63 -1.64
N ALA A 67 -0.43 7.99 -1.14
CA ALA A 67 0.87 7.99 -1.80
C ALA A 67 0.81 7.33 -3.21
N VAL A 68 0.03 6.25 -3.33
CA VAL A 68 -0.22 5.55 -4.59
C VAL A 68 -1.04 6.41 -5.56
N THR A 69 -2.08 7.07 -5.07
CA THR A 69 -3.02 7.82 -5.93
C THR A 69 -2.50 9.20 -6.33
N MET A 70 -1.63 9.83 -5.54
CA MET A 70 -1.07 11.17 -5.83
C MET A 70 -0.43 11.28 -7.21
N ARG A 71 0.21 10.21 -7.69
CA ARG A 71 0.84 10.19 -9.02
C ARG A 71 -0.18 10.40 -10.13
N SER A 72 -1.33 9.72 -10.07
CA SER A 72 -2.36 9.83 -11.11
C SER A 72 -2.92 11.25 -11.18
N PHE A 73 -3.23 11.86 -10.03
CA PHE A 73 -3.73 13.23 -9.98
C PHE A 73 -2.70 14.28 -10.38
N THR A 74 -1.43 14.09 -10.00
CA THR A 74 -0.36 15.06 -10.29
C THR A 74 -0.01 15.08 -11.78
N ILE A 75 -0.06 13.92 -12.45
CA ILE A 75 0.20 13.81 -13.88
C ILE A 75 -0.85 14.59 -14.67
N GLU A 76 -2.13 14.39 -14.37
CA GLU A 76 -3.21 15.13 -15.05
C GLU A 76 -3.17 16.63 -14.75
N ARG A 77 -2.83 17.00 -13.50
CA ARG A 77 -2.65 18.41 -13.11
C ARG A 77 -1.53 19.09 -13.90
N ASN A 78 -0.40 18.41 -14.07
CA ASN A 78 0.75 18.96 -14.79
C ASN A 78 0.52 19.06 -16.29
N LEU A 79 -0.29 18.16 -16.87
CA LEU A 79 -0.63 18.18 -18.29
C LEU A 79 -1.72 19.20 -18.64
N GLY A 80 -2.34 19.85 -17.65
CA GLY A 80 -3.44 20.78 -17.87
C GLY A 80 -4.70 20.12 -18.40
N THR A 81 -4.81 18.79 -18.28
CA THR A 81 -5.95 17.97 -18.73
C THR A 81 -6.86 17.59 -17.57
N LEU A 82 -6.76 18.26 -16.43
CA LEU A 82 -7.77 18.20 -15.38
C LEU A 82 -9.03 18.89 -15.92
N GLU A 83 -9.93 18.09 -16.49
CA GLU A 83 -11.34 18.50 -16.68
C GLU A 83 -12.11 18.40 -15.36
#